data_AF-A0A8C2P9N1-F1
#
_entry.id   AF-A0A8C2P9N1-F1
#
_cell.length_a   1.000
_cell.length_b   1.000
_cell.length_c   1.000
_cell.angle_alpha   90.00
_cell.angle_beta   90.00
_cell.angle_gamma   90.00
#
_symmetry.space_group_name_H-M   'P 1'
#
loop_
_entity.id
_entity.type
_entity.pdbx_description
1 polymer ?
#
loop_
_entity_poly.entity_id
_entity_poly.type
_entity_poly.pdbx_seq_one_letter_code
_entity_poly.pdbx_strand_id
1 'polypeptide(L)'
;MAYQLYRNTTLGNSLQESLDELIQSQQITPQLALQVLLQFDKAINAALAQRVRNRVNFRGSLNTYRFCDNVWTFVLNDVEFREVTELIKVDKVKIVACDGKSLKYFSSFFFFLTCFISTIYPMASVLLNSYTF
;
A
#
# COMPACT_ATOMS: atom_id res chain seq x y z
N MET A 1 9.22 15.35 2.90
CA MET A 1 8.93 14.27 3.86
C MET A 1 8.44 13.06 3.09
N ALA A 2 8.77 11.85 3.54
CA ALA A 2 8.23 10.62 2.95
C ALA A 2 6.87 10.29 3.61
N TYR A 3 5.91 9.80 2.83
CA TYR A 3 4.60 9.42 3.37
C TYR A 3 4.71 8.12 4.17
N GLN A 4 4.18 8.13 5.40
CA GLN A 4 4.08 6.94 6.27
C GLN A 4 2.89 6.03 5.92
N LEU A 5 2.08 6.42 4.91
CA LEU A 5 0.90 5.69 4.47
C LEU A 5 1.21 4.22 4.14
N TYR A 6 2.40 3.95 3.60
CA TYR A 6 2.80 2.62 3.17
C TYR A 6 3.16 1.67 4.32
N ARG A 7 3.21 2.14 5.57
CA ARG A 7 3.43 1.27 6.74
C ARG A 7 2.26 0.32 6.98
N ASN A 8 1.04 0.74 6.68
CA ASN A 8 -0.17 -0.10 6.81
C ASN A 8 -0.38 -1.04 5.62
N THR A 9 0.64 -1.22 4.78
CA THR A 9 0.59 -2.20 3.69
C THR A 9 1.04 -3.56 4.17
N THR A 10 0.76 -4.65 3.44
CA THR A 10 1.25 -5.99 3.82
C THR A 10 2.75 -6.00 4.05
N LEU A 11 3.52 -5.33 3.19
CA LEU A 11 4.97 -5.21 3.32
C LEU A 11 5.38 -4.40 4.56
N GLY A 12 4.68 -3.29 4.83
CA GLY A 12 4.95 -2.46 6.01
C GLY A 12 4.54 -3.14 7.32
N ASN A 13 3.43 -3.87 7.34
CA ASN A 13 2.95 -4.65 8.48
C ASN A 13 3.91 -5.80 8.79
N SER A 14 4.32 -6.58 7.78
CA SER A 14 5.28 -7.67 7.98
C SER A 14 6.63 -7.16 8.52
N LEU A 15 7.06 -5.96 8.08
CA LEU A 15 8.26 -5.32 8.61
C LEU A 15 8.07 -4.91 10.07
N GLN A 16 6.94 -4.32 10.43
CA GLN A 16 6.64 -3.93 11.81
C GLN A 16 6.55 -5.14 12.73
N GLU A 17 5.86 -6.20 12.32
CA GLU A 17 5.77 -7.48 13.05
C GLU A 17 7.17 -8.08 13.27
N SER A 18 8.01 -8.11 12.23
CA SER A 18 9.40 -8.59 12.36
C SER A 18 10.23 -7.73 13.32
N LEU A 19 10.05 -6.41 13.28
CA LEU A 19 10.75 -5.50 14.20
C LEU A 19 10.27 -5.68 15.64
N ASP A 20 8.97 -5.91 15.85
CA ASP A 20 8.40 -6.16 17.17
C ASP A 20 8.92 -7.47 17.78
N GLU A 21 9.08 -8.54 16.99
CA GLU A 21 9.72 -9.78 17.44
C GLU A 21 11.17 -9.57 17.89
N LEU A 22 11.94 -8.75 17.16
CA LEU A 22 13.32 -8.41 17.51
C LEU A 22 13.40 -7.53 18.78
N ILE A 23 12.39 -6.68 19.02
CA ILE A 23 12.28 -5.90 20.26
C ILE A 23 11.93 -6.82 21.42
N GLN A 24 10.96 -7.72 21.25
CA GLN A 24 10.52 -8.67 22.29
C GLN A 24 11.64 -9.62 22.71
N SER A 25 12.47 -10.05 21.76
CA SER A 25 13.69 -10.85 22.03
C SER A 25 14.88 -10.02 22.55
N GLN A 26 14.70 -8.72 22.80
CA GLN A 26 15.71 -7.78 23.29
C GLN A 26 16.95 -7.66 22.39
N GLN A 27 16.82 -8.00 21.11
CA GLN A 27 17.92 -7.91 20.13
C GLN A 27 18.11 -6.48 19.62
N ILE A 28 17.03 -5.70 19.54
CA ILE A 28 17.06 -4.29 19.11
C ILE A 28 16.28 -3.41 20.07
N THR A 29 16.63 -2.11 20.09
CA THR A 29 15.87 -1.12 20.85
C THR A 29 14.67 -0.60 20.04
N PRO A 30 13.58 -0.19 20.70
CA PRO A 30 12.45 0.45 20.02
C PRO A 30 12.85 1.69 19.19
N GLN A 31 13.85 2.44 19.68
CA GLN A 31 14.38 3.59 18.98
C GLN A 31 15.05 3.22 17.65
N LEU A 32 15.75 2.08 17.61
CA LEU A 32 16.37 1.58 16.38
C LEU A 32 15.30 1.11 15.38
N ALA A 33 14.28 0.39 15.84
CA ALA A 33 13.16 -0.02 14.99
C ALA A 33 12.47 1.19 14.32
N LEU A 34 12.29 2.29 15.06
CA LEU A 34 11.75 3.53 14.50
C LEU A 34 12.65 4.09 13.39
N GLN A 35 13.98 4.03 13.53
CA GLN A 35 14.90 4.45 12.46
C GLN A 35 14.78 3.57 11.22
N VAL A 36 14.59 2.26 11.39
CA VAL A 36 14.34 1.33 10.27
C VAL A 36 13.05 1.70 9.54
N LEU A 37 11.97 1.99 10.26
CA LEU A 37 10.70 2.43 9.66
C LEU A 37 10.83 3.76 8.92
N LEU A 38 11.60 4.72 9.45
CA LEU A 38 11.89 5.98 8.74
C LEU A 38 12.68 5.74 7.45
N GLN A 39 13.57 4.75 7.43
CA GLN A 39 14.30 4.38 6.24
C GLN A 39 13.42 3.63 5.23
N PHE A 40 12.53 2.77 5.71
CA PHE A 40 11.50 2.12 4.90
C PHE A 40 10.62 3.14 4.18
N ASP A 41 10.14 4.17 4.88
CA ASP A 41 9.32 5.22 4.27
C ASP A 41 10.03 5.88 3.07
N LYS A 42 11.33 6.19 3.22
CA LYS A 42 12.13 6.77 2.13
C LYS A 42 12.28 5.79 0.97
N ALA A 43 12.62 4.53 1.27
CA ALA A 43 12.89 3.50 0.28
C ALA A 43 11.66 3.18 -0.57
N ILE A 44 10.49 3.00 0.05
CA ILE A 44 9.27 2.65 -0.68
C ILE A 44 8.77 3.81 -1.56
N ASN A 45 8.81 5.05 -1.05
CA ASN A 45 8.42 6.22 -1.83
C ASN A 45 9.35 6.41 -3.05
N ALA A 46 10.66 6.20 -2.89
CA ALA A 46 11.62 6.27 -4.00
C ALA A 46 11.41 5.13 -5.01
N ALA A 47 11.21 3.89 -4.53
CA ALA A 47 11.02 2.72 -5.40
C ALA A 47 9.74 2.84 -6.24
N LEU A 48 8.62 3.25 -5.63
CA LEU A 48 7.36 3.47 -6.34
C LEU A 48 7.48 4.56 -7.40
N ALA A 49 8.14 5.68 -7.07
CA ALA A 49 8.30 6.79 -8.01
C ALA A 49 9.24 6.47 -9.20
N GLN A 50 10.30 5.68 -8.97
CA GLN A 50 11.35 5.47 -9.96
C GLN A 50 11.17 4.17 -10.77
N ARG A 51 10.61 3.12 -10.16
CA ARG A 51 10.61 1.77 -10.74
C ARG A 51 9.26 1.36 -11.31
N VAL A 52 8.15 1.89 -10.79
CA VAL A 52 6.81 1.50 -11.23
C VAL A 52 6.35 2.38 -12.38
N ARG A 53 6.03 1.77 -13.53
CA ARG A 53 5.56 2.46 -14.75
C ARG A 53 4.20 2.00 -15.22
N ASN A 54 3.68 0.92 -14.63
CA ASN A 54 2.43 0.31 -15.02
C ASN A 54 1.27 1.27 -14.73
N ARG A 55 0.26 1.24 -15.60
CA ARG A 55 -0.95 2.04 -15.45
C ARG A 55 -2.15 1.11 -15.31
N VAL A 56 -2.95 1.35 -14.29
CA VAL A 56 -4.21 0.65 -14.04
C VAL A 56 -5.36 1.63 -14.25
N ASN A 57 -6.41 1.19 -14.94
CA ASN A 57 -7.67 1.91 -15.02
C ASN A 57 -8.70 1.22 -14.13
N PHE A 58 -9.62 1.95 -13.53
CA PHE A 58 -10.68 1.33 -12.74
C PHE A 58 -12.02 2.03 -12.91
N ARG A 59 -13.09 1.27 -12.74
CA ARG A 59 -14.48 1.76 -12.75
C ARG A 59 -15.24 1.10 -11.61
N GLY A 60 -16.06 1.85 -10.91
CA GLY A 60 -16.91 1.32 -9.85
C GLY A 60 -17.91 2.36 -9.38
N SER A 61 -18.80 1.96 -8.48
CA SER A 61 -19.80 2.85 -7.88
C SER A 61 -19.24 3.48 -6.61
N LEU A 62 -19.26 4.81 -6.52
CA LEU A 62 -18.80 5.50 -5.31
C LEU A 62 -19.83 5.33 -4.19
N ASN A 63 -19.40 4.77 -3.06
CA ASN A 63 -20.25 4.58 -1.88
C ASN A 63 -20.12 5.77 -0.92
N THR A 64 -18.90 6.08 -0.48
CA THR A 64 -18.63 7.25 0.36
C THR A 64 -17.27 7.86 0.04
N TYR A 65 -17.12 9.16 0.28
CA TYR A 65 -15.85 9.87 0.18
C TYR A 65 -15.61 10.76 1.40
N ARG A 66 -14.33 11.06 1.69
CA ARG A 66 -13.90 11.98 2.73
C ARG A 66 -12.62 12.67 2.32
N PHE A 67 -12.51 13.95 2.60
CA PHE A 67 -11.27 14.71 2.50
C PHE A 67 -10.96 15.35 3.84
N CYS A 68 -9.80 15.05 4.41
CA CYS A 68 -9.31 15.61 5.67
C CYS A 68 -7.78 15.62 5.64
N ASP A 69 -7.13 16.67 6.16
CA ASP A 69 -5.68 16.78 6.26
C ASP A 69 -4.90 16.48 4.96
N ASN A 70 -5.44 16.94 3.82
CA ASN A 70 -4.89 16.67 2.48
C ASN A 70 -4.84 15.18 2.09
N VAL A 71 -5.64 14.35 2.77
CA VAL A 71 -5.83 12.93 2.47
C VAL A 71 -7.26 12.71 1.99
N TRP A 72 -7.38 12.15 0.79
CA TRP A 72 -8.64 11.64 0.27
C TRP A 72 -8.83 10.19 0.68
N THR A 73 -10.04 9.85 1.11
CA THR A 73 -10.47 8.47 1.33
C THR A 73 -11.76 8.22 0.58
N PHE A 74 -11.76 7.24 -0.31
CA PHE A 74 -12.94 6.77 -1.05
C PHE A 74 -13.24 5.33 -0.65
N VAL A 75 -14.53 4.99 -0.60
CA VAL A 75 -15.00 3.62 -0.57
C VAL A 75 -15.88 3.44 -1.79
N LEU A 76 -15.56 2.47 -2.63
CA LEU A 76 -16.29 2.15 -3.83
C LEU A 76 -16.83 0.72 -3.72
N ASN A 77 -17.96 0.46 -4.37
CA ASN A 77 -18.54 -0.87 -4.54
C ASN A 77 -18.47 -1.28 -6.01
N ASP A 78 -18.50 -2.59 -6.27
CA ASP A 78 -18.55 -3.21 -7.60
C ASP A 78 -17.46 -2.66 -8.53
N VAL A 79 -16.22 -2.74 -8.07
CA VAL A 79 -15.08 -2.14 -8.77
C VAL A 79 -14.42 -3.14 -9.70
N GLU A 80 -14.18 -2.71 -10.93
CA GLU A 80 -13.39 -3.42 -11.92
C GLU A 80 -12.07 -2.66 -12.15
N PHE A 81 -10.96 -3.32 -11.84
CA PHE A 81 -9.61 -2.87 -12.17
C PHE A 81 -9.17 -3.52 -13.48
N ARG A 82 -8.62 -2.74 -14.39
CA ARG A 82 -8.13 -3.18 -15.69
C ARG A 82 -6.68 -2.75 -15.86
N GLU A 83 -5.80 -3.74 -15.91
CA GLU A 83 -4.43 -3.63 -16.43
C GLU A 83 -4.42 -4.22 -17.86
N VAL A 84 -3.35 -4.00 -18.63
CA VAL A 84 -3.28 -4.23 -20.10
C VAL A 84 -4.00 -5.50 -20.56
N THR A 85 -3.81 -6.62 -19.87
CA THR A 85 -4.42 -7.91 -20.19
C THR A 85 -5.27 -8.49 -19.05
N GLU A 86 -5.27 -7.87 -17.88
CA GLU A 86 -5.87 -8.42 -16.67
C GLU A 86 -7.06 -7.58 -16.21
N LEU A 87 -8.14 -8.26 -15.84
CA LEU A 87 -9.33 -7.65 -15.26
C LEU A 87 -9.59 -8.29 -13.91
N ILE A 88 -9.61 -7.45 -12.87
CA ILE A 88 -9.89 -7.87 -11.49
C ILE A 88 -11.16 -7.19 -11.00
N LYS A 89 -12.12 -7.99 -10.52
CA LYS A 89 -13.37 -7.49 -9.93
C LYS A 89 -13.32 -7.61 -8.41
N VAL A 90 -13.80 -6.58 -7.72
CA VAL A 90 -13.82 -6.50 -6.27
C VAL A 90 -15.13 -5.86 -5.82
N ASP A 91 -15.87 -6.53 -4.93
CA ASP A 91 -17.18 -6.05 -4.45
C ASP A 91 -17.08 -4.72 -3.71
N LYS A 92 -15.98 -4.49 -2.99
CA LYS A 92 -15.75 -3.28 -2.21
C LYS A 92 -14.27 -2.96 -2.06
N VAL A 93 -13.88 -1.72 -2.32
CA VAL A 93 -12.50 -1.25 -2.17
C VAL A 93 -12.44 0.08 -1.42
N LYS A 94 -11.40 0.25 -0.59
CA LYS A 94 -11.07 1.52 0.05
C LYS A 94 -9.81 2.09 -0.61
N ILE A 95 -9.90 3.32 -1.11
CA ILE A 95 -8.78 4.04 -1.72
C ILE A 95 -8.39 5.18 -0.78
N VAL A 96 -7.14 5.22 -0.34
CA VAL A 96 -6.57 6.33 0.45
C VAL A 96 -5.47 6.99 -0.37
N ALA A 97 -5.59 8.29 -0.62
CA ALA A 97 -4.67 9.05 -1.47
C ALA A 97 -4.21 10.33 -0.78
N CYS A 98 -2.89 10.52 -0.69
CA CYS A 98 -2.27 11.75 -0.22
C CYS A 98 -1.92 12.66 -1.40
N ASP A 99 -1.93 13.99 -1.20
CA ASP A 99 -1.53 14.94 -2.24
C ASP A 99 -0.07 14.69 -2.70
N GLY A 100 0.16 14.53 -4.01
CA GLY A 100 1.49 14.30 -4.59
C GLY A 100 2.35 15.56 -4.77
N LYS A 101 1.81 16.76 -4.55
CA LYS A 101 2.48 18.04 -4.84
C LYS A 101 3.83 18.24 -4.13
N SER A 102 4.09 17.52 -3.04
CA SER A 102 5.36 17.61 -2.32
C SER A 102 6.50 16.80 -2.96
N LEU A 103 6.19 15.90 -3.91
CA LEU A 103 7.16 15.11 -4.66
C LEU A 103 7.43 15.77 -6.01
N LYS A 104 8.59 16.43 -6.14
CA LYS A 104 9.06 17.13 -7.37
C LYS A 104 9.14 16.23 -8.63
N TYR A 105 8.88 14.93 -8.51
CA TYR A 105 8.91 13.96 -9.61
C TYR A 105 7.52 13.55 -10.10
N PHE A 106 6.44 14.08 -9.52
CA PHE A 106 5.08 13.74 -9.90
C PHE A 106 4.43 14.85 -10.74
N SER A 107 4.66 14.79 -12.05
CA SER A 107 3.84 15.52 -13.02
C SER A 107 2.56 14.72 -13.25
N SER A 108 1.43 15.36 -12.97
CA SER A 108 0.05 14.91 -13.19
C SER A 108 -0.57 13.96 -12.17
N PHE A 109 -1.81 14.31 -11.83
CA PHE A 109 -2.84 13.54 -11.15
C PHE A 109 -2.84 12.07 -11.59
N PHE A 110 -2.04 11.24 -10.93
CA PHE A 110 -2.09 9.79 -11.09
C PHE A 110 -2.26 9.23 -9.69
N PHE A 111 -3.50 8.84 -9.40
CA PHE A 111 -3.82 8.00 -8.26
C PHE A 111 -2.84 6.83 -8.26
N PHE A 112 -1.89 6.84 -7.34
CA PHE A 112 -1.08 5.68 -7.02
C PHE A 112 -1.96 4.68 -6.28
N LEU A 113 -2.81 4.03 -7.05
CA LEU A 113 -3.41 2.78 -6.69
C LEU A 113 -2.42 1.68 -7.11
N THR A 114 -1.28 1.60 -6.44
CA THR A 114 -0.33 0.51 -6.69
C THR A 114 -0.25 -0.39 -5.48
N CYS A 115 -0.67 -1.63 -5.73
CA CYS A 115 -0.38 -2.86 -5.00
C CYS A 115 -1.12 -3.09 -3.68
N PHE A 116 -2.43 -3.30 -3.77
CA PHE A 116 -3.08 -4.31 -2.91
C PHE A 116 -3.81 -5.42 -3.68
N ILE A 117 -3.87 -5.35 -5.00
CA ILE A 117 -4.57 -6.37 -5.80
C ILE A 117 -3.60 -7.45 -6.31
N SER A 118 -2.32 -7.12 -6.53
CA SER A 118 -1.32 -8.10 -6.97
C SER A 118 -0.54 -8.80 -5.85
N THR A 119 -0.58 -8.31 -4.61
CA THR A 119 0.11 -8.94 -3.46
C THR A 119 -0.78 -9.80 -2.58
N ILE A 120 -2.11 -9.74 -2.75
CA ILE A 120 -3.01 -10.71 -2.10
C ILE A 120 -2.98 -12.07 -2.83
N TYR A 121 -2.62 -12.12 -4.12
CA TYR A 121 -2.73 -13.36 -4.90
C TYR A 121 -1.53 -14.34 -4.92
N PRO A 122 -0.26 -14.00 -4.66
CA PRO A 122 0.76 -15.03 -4.54
C PRO A 122 0.99 -15.48 -3.09
N MET A 123 0.52 -14.74 -2.07
CA MET A 123 0.70 -15.15 -0.66
C MET A 123 -0.52 -15.86 -0.06
N ALA A 124 -1.71 -15.73 -0.67
CA ALA A 124 -2.86 -16.54 -0.29
C ALA A 124 -2.72 -18.02 -0.73
N SER A 125 -1.85 -18.35 -1.69
CA SER A 125 -1.58 -19.75 -2.06
C SER A 125 -0.49 -20.43 -1.20
N VAL A 126 0.30 -19.65 -0.45
CA VAL A 126 1.35 -20.20 0.44
C VAL A 126 0.86 -20.35 1.88
N LEU A 127 -0.09 -19.54 2.34
CA LEU A 127 -0.61 -19.62 3.72
C LEU A 127 -1.91 -20.43 3.90
N LEU A 128 -2.61 -20.81 2.83
CA LEU A 128 -3.79 -21.70 2.90
C LEU A 128 -3.46 -23.20 2.85
N ASN A 129 -2.20 -23.59 2.76
CA ASN A 129 -1.75 -25.00 2.86
C ASN A 129 -1.10 -25.35 4.21
N SER A 130 -1.29 -24.53 5.24
CA SER A 130 -0.79 -24.85 6.60
C SER A 130 -1.84 -24.72 7.70
N TYR A 131 -3.08 -24.36 7.35
CA TYR A 131 -4.20 -24.28 8.30
C TYR A 131 -5.52 -24.77 7.69
N THR A 132 -5.53 -26.02 7.20
CA THR A 132 -6.69 -26.93 7.13
C THR A 132 -6.18 -28.28 6.64
N PHE A 133 -6.13 -29.27 7.54
CA PHE A 133 -5.87 -30.72 7.34
C PHE A 133 -4.80 -31.15 6.32
#